data_AF-A0A9E2RJC6-F1
#
_entry.id   AF-A0A9E2RJC6-F1
#
_cell.length_a   1.000
_cell.length_b   1.000
_cell.length_c   1.000
_cell.angle_alpha   90.00
_cell.angle_beta   90.00
_cell.angle_gamma   90.00
#
_symmetry.space_group_name_H-M   'P 1'
#
loop_
_entity.id
_entity.type
_entity.pdbx_description
1 polymer ?
#
loop_
_entity_poly.entity_id
_entity_poly.type
_entity_poly.pdbx_seq_one_letter_code
_entity_poly.pdbx_strand_id
1 'polypeptide(L)' 'TGKGLAVLDACRKLGITEQTYYRWKKEYGGLRVDQAKRLKGLEQENLRLKRIVADQALDLSILKEVASGNF' A
#
# COMPACT_ATOMS: atom_id res chain seq x y z
N THR A 1 7.78 28.94 -14.50
CA THR A 1 8.50 29.31 -13.24
C THR A 1 7.59 29.35 -12.00
N GLY A 2 6.46 28.63 -11.94
CA GLY A 2 5.42 28.83 -10.91
C GLY A 2 5.48 27.99 -9.61
N LYS A 3 6.37 26.99 -9.52
CA LYS A 3 6.41 26.09 -8.34
C LYS A 3 6.97 26.74 -7.08
N GLY A 4 7.91 27.68 -7.20
CA GLY A 4 8.51 28.39 -6.05
C GLY A 4 7.54 29.38 -5.40
N LEU A 5 6.74 30.11 -6.21
CA LEU A 5 5.71 31.03 -5.74
C LEU A 5 4.65 30.30 -4.88
N ALA A 6 4.20 29.13 -5.33
CA ALA A 6 3.22 28.33 -4.59
C ALA A 6 3.75 27.83 -3.23
N VAL A 7 5.05 27.49 -3.14
CA VAL A 7 5.68 27.07 -1.89
C VAL A 7 5.81 28.24 -0.93
N LEU A 8 6.22 29.41 -1.43
CA LEU A 8 6.29 30.65 -0.65
C LEU A 8 4.93 31.02 -0.04
N ASP A 9 3.86 30.98 -0.85
CA ASP A 9 2.52 31.31 -0.39
C ASP A 9 2.00 30.28 0.64
N ALA A 10 2.31 29.00 0.45
CA ALA A 10 2.00 27.96 1.44
C ALA A 10 2.77 28.17 2.76
N CYS A 11 4.05 28.51 2.67
CA CYS A 11 4.89 28.80 3.84
C CYS A 11 4.34 30.00 4.62
N ARG A 12 3.97 31.08 3.94
CA ARG A 12 3.33 32.26 4.58
C ARG A 12 2.01 31.90 5.26
N LYS A 13 1.13 31.17 4.58
CA LYS A 13 -0.18 30.75 5.14
C LYS A 13 -0.04 29.87 6.39
N LEU A 14 0.99 29.03 6.42
CA LEU A 14 1.26 28.11 7.53
C LEU A 14 2.18 28.71 8.60
N GLY A 15 2.66 29.96 8.42
CA GLY A 15 3.57 30.60 9.37
C GLY A 15 4.94 29.94 9.49
N ILE A 16 5.39 29.22 8.44
CA ILE A 16 6.68 28.52 8.43
C ILE A 16 7.63 29.13 7.41
N THR A 17 8.92 28.86 7.57
CA THR A 17 9.93 29.26 6.59
C THR A 17 10.08 28.23 5.47
N GLU A 18 10.58 28.65 4.30
CA GLU A 18 10.89 27.73 3.20
C GLU A 18 11.88 26.63 3.62
N GLN A 19 12.88 26.97 4.45
CA GLN A 19 13.83 25.99 4.97
C GLN A 19 13.13 24.90 5.77
N THR A 20 12.14 25.28 6.58
CA THR A 20 11.33 24.34 7.36
C THR A 20 10.53 23.42 6.44
N TYR A 21 9.90 23.97 5.40
CA TYR A 21 9.18 23.19 4.39
C TYR A 21 10.09 22.17 3.69
N TYR A 22 11.28 22.57 3.20
CA TYR A 22 12.17 21.65 2.51
C TYR A 22 12.76 20.59 3.44
N ARG A 23 13.04 20.92 4.70
CA ARG A 23 13.45 19.94 5.73
C ARG A 23 12.37 18.88 5.93
N TRP A 24 11.13 19.30 6.18
CA TRP A 24 10.00 18.37 6.34
C TRP A 24 9.69 17.58 5.07
N LYS A 25 9.85 18.19 3.90
CA LYS A 25 9.70 17.49 2.62
C LYS A 25 10.75 16.39 2.46
N LYS A 26 12.00 16.64 2.89
CA LYS A 26 13.07 15.62 2.87
C LYS A 26 12.78 14.49 3.86
N GLU A 27 12.30 14.84 5.06
CA GLU A 27 12.09 13.89 6.16
C GLU A 27 10.81 13.05 5.99
N TYR A 28 9.69 13.68 5.60
CA TYR A 28 8.37 13.04 5.55
C TYR A 28 7.79 12.89 4.14
N GLY A 29 8.42 13.50 3.13
CA GLY A 29 7.95 13.42 1.75
C GLY A 29 8.08 12.01 1.16
N GLY A 30 9.17 11.30 1.48
CA GLY A 30 9.40 9.91 1.06
C GLY A 30 8.56 8.90 1.84
N LEU A 31 8.36 9.13 3.14
CA LEU A 31 7.66 8.22 4.04
C LEU A 31 6.26 7.82 3.54
N ARG A 32 5.49 8.80 3.03
CA ARG A 32 4.15 8.54 2.48
C ARG A 32 4.17 7.68 1.22
N VAL A 33 5.18 7.86 0.37
CA VAL A 33 5.35 7.08 -0.85
C VAL A 33 5.74 5.64 -0.52
N ASP A 34 6.61 5.46 0.46
CA ASP A 34 7.05 4.13 0.91
C ASP A 34 5.94 3.37 1.61
N GLN A 35 5.13 4.05 2.42
CA GLN A 35 3.91 3.47 3.01
C GLN A 35 2.91 3.02 1.92
N ALA A 36 2.67 3.84 0.90
CA ALA A 36 1.78 3.48 -0.22
C ALA A 36 2.32 2.28 -1.02
N LYS A 37 3.64 2.22 -1.27
CA LYS A 37 4.27 1.07 -1.92
C LYS A 37 4.12 -0.21 -1.10
N ARG A 38 4.35 -0.13 0.22
CA ARG A 38 4.19 -1.26 1.14
C ARG A 38 2.75 -1.76 1.17
N LEU A 39 1.78 -0.85 1.23
CA LEU A 39 0.35 -1.20 1.21
C LEU A 39 0.00 -1.97 -0.08
N LYS A 40 0.42 -1.46 -1.24
CA LYS A 40 0.21 -2.14 -2.53
C LYS A 40 0.82 -3.54 -2.57
N GLY A 41 2.03 -3.70 -2.02
CA GLY A 41 2.68 -5.00 -1.92
C GLY A 41 1.92 -5.98 -1.03
N LEU A 42 1.42 -5.52 0.12
CA LEU A 42 0.60 -6.33 1.02
C LEU A 42 -0.74 -6.71 0.39
N GLU A 43 -1.38 -5.82 -0.35
CA GLU A 43 -2.63 -6.11 -1.07
C GLU A 43 -2.43 -7.18 -2.15
N GLN A 44 -1.33 -7.11 -2.90
CA GLN A 44 -0.97 -8.12 -3.90
C GLN A 44 -0.70 -9.47 -3.27
N GLU A 45 0.05 -9.50 -2.18
CA GLU A 45 0.35 -10.75 -1.47
C GLU A 45 -0.92 -11.35 -0.84
N ASN A 46 -1.79 -10.53 -0.26
CA ASN A 46 -3.07 -10.98 0.27
C ASN A 46 -3.95 -11.62 -0.83
N LEU A 47 -3.99 -11.02 -2.01
CA LEU A 47 -4.71 -11.58 -3.16
C LEU A 47 -4.12 -12.93 -3.58
N ARG A 48 -2.78 -13.05 -3.64
CA ARG A 48 -2.09 -14.29 -3.99
C ARG A 48 -2.39 -15.39 -2.98
N LEU A 49 -2.29 -15.07 -1.69
CA LEU A 49 -2.57 -16.01 -0.60
C LEU A 49 -4.03 -16.48 -0.61
N LYS A 50 -4.99 -15.57 -0.84
CA LYS A 50 -6.41 -15.93 -0.95
C LYS A 50 -6.68 -16.93 -2.08
N ARG A 51 -6.03 -16.77 -3.23
CA ARG A 51 -6.14 -17.73 -4.35
C ARG A 51 -5.62 -19.10 -3.95
N ILE A 52 -4.41 -19.16 -3.39
CA ILE A 52 -3.80 -20.42 -2.93
C ILE A 52 -4.71 -21.13 -1.93
N VAL A 53 -5.26 -20.40 -0.95
CA VAL A 53 -6.16 -20.97 0.04
C VAL A 53 -7.46 -21.48 -0.59
N ALA A 54 -8.01 -20.76 -1.57
CA ALA A 54 -9.21 -21.20 -2.28
C ALA A 54 -8.96 -22.48 -3.09
N ASP A 55 -7.84 -22.54 -3.81
CA ASP A 55 -7.45 -23.73 -4.59
C ASP A 55 -7.23 -24.93 -3.66
N GLN A 56 -6.52 -24.74 -2.54
CA GLN A 56 -6.34 -25.79 -1.52
C GLN A 56 -7.66 -26.26 -0.92
N ALA A 57 -8.59 -25.33 -0.63
CA ALA A 57 -9.90 -25.67 -0.09
C ALA A 57 -10.72 -26.50 -1.09
N LEU A 58 -10.62 -26.18 -2.38
CA LEU A 58 -11.26 -26.94 -3.45
C LEU A 58 -10.68 -28.37 -3.55
N ASP A 59 -9.35 -28.50 -3.59
CA ASP A 59 -8.68 -29.80 -3.65
C ASP A 59 -9.07 -30.68 -2.45
N LEU A 60 -9.07 -30.10 -1.24
CA LEU A 60 -9.50 -30.80 -0.03
C LEU A 60 -10.97 -31.25 -0.10
N SER A 61 -11.85 -30.44 -0.70
CA SER A 61 -13.25 -30.81 -0.88
C SER A 61 -13.39 -31.99 -1.83
N ILE A 62 -12.69 -31.95 -2.97
CA ILE A 62 -12.68 -33.04 -3.96
C ILE A 62 -12.15 -34.33 -3.34
N LEU A 63 -11.02 -34.26 -2.64
CA LEU A 63 -10.42 -35.43 -1.98
C LEU A 63 -11.36 -36.04 -0.93
N LYS A 64 -12.07 -35.21 -0.16
CA LYS A 64 -13.07 -35.68 0.81
C LYS A 64 -14.25 -36.35 0.13
N GLU A 65 -14.76 -35.78 -0.96
CA GLU A 65 -15.87 -36.36 -1.73
C GLU A 65 -15.50 -37.73 -2.29
N VAL A 66 -14.33 -37.84 -2.93
CA VAL A 66 -13.80 -39.11 -3.44
C VAL A 66 -13.61 -40.14 -2.32
N ALA A 67 -13.03 -39.73 -1.19
CA ALA A 67 -12.81 -40.61 -0.04
C ALA A 67 -14.11 -41.02 0.67
N SER A 68 -15.16 -40.20 0.59
CA SER A 68 -16.46 -40.47 1.22
C SER A 68 -17.29 -41.52 0.48
N GLY A 69 -16.88 -41.91 -0.74
CA GLY A 69 -17.34 -43.10 -1.45
C GLY A 69 -18.86 -43.25 -1.57
N ASN A 70 -19.43 -42.82 -2.70
CA ASN A 70 -20.73 -43.33 -3.15
C ASN A 70 -20.50 -44.65 -3.91
N PHE A 71 -20.28 -45.75 -3.17
CA PHE A 71 -20.37 -47.13 -3.68
C PHE A 71 -21.50 -47.86 -2.94
#